data_AF-A0A326RQQ1-F1
#
_entry.id   AF-A0A326RQQ1-F1
#
_cell.length_a   1.000
_cell.length_b   1.000
_cell.length_c   1.000
_cell.angle_alpha   90.00
_cell.angle_beta   90.00
_cell.angle_gamma   90.00
#
_symmetry.space_group_name_H-M   'P 1'
#
loop_
_entity.id
_entity.type
_entity.pdbx_description
1 polymer ?
#
loop_
_entity_poly.entity_id
_entity_poly.type
_entity_poly.pdbx_seq_one_letter_code
_entity_poly.pdbx_strand_id
1 'polypeptide(L)'
;MDLGQIIYIIAIIAYFIYQASKKKKSMDVPDSGENQPQAPQKGLTFEEILKEIRNAQNPPAAETPRPPMPEPARARPIPPNFPEAKVQQKKRFEPVEEVDDEATYYEGAFGFPAKNNPYQSMANKKFAEPQIKKTPQWESSPKKVNPYAELLKNPKTVREAIIVSEILRPKHF
;
A
#
# COMPACT_ATOMS: atom_id res chain seq x y z
N MET A 1 13.63 -12.69 42.21
CA MET A 1 12.24 -13.12 42.00
C MET A 1 11.97 -14.19 43.04
N ASP A 2 11.05 -13.93 43.97
CA ASP A 2 10.80 -14.85 45.08
C ASP A 2 10.17 -16.15 44.58
N LEU A 3 10.54 -17.27 45.20
CA LEU A 3 10.05 -18.60 44.82
C LEU A 3 8.51 -18.67 44.89
N GLY A 4 7.90 -18.00 45.87
CA GLY A 4 6.44 -17.90 45.97
C GLY A 4 5.80 -17.18 44.79
N GLN A 5 6.44 -16.13 44.27
CA GLN A 5 5.93 -15.38 43.11
C GLN A 5 6.06 -16.19 41.82
N ILE A 6 7.15 -16.97 41.68
CA ILE A 6 7.34 -17.90 40.57
C ILE A 6 6.26 -19.00 40.60
N ILE A 7 6.00 -19.60 41.76
CA ILE A 7 4.95 -20.62 41.92
C ILE A 7 3.56 -20.04 41.62
N TYR A 8 3.27 -18.82 42.07
CA TYR A 8 2.00 -18.13 41.80
C TYR A 8 1.77 -17.88 40.30
N ILE A 9 2.81 -17.42 39.59
CA ILE A 9 2.75 -17.22 38.13
C ILE A 9 2.49 -18.55 37.41
N ILE A 10 3.18 -19.62 37.79
CA ILE A 10 3.00 -20.97 37.22
C ILE A 10 1.55 -21.46 37.44
N ALA A 11 0.99 -21.24 38.62
CA ALA A 11 -0.38 -21.65 38.94
C ALA A 11 -1.43 -20.92 38.08
N ILE A 12 -1.26 -19.61 37.84
CA ILE A 12 -2.15 -18.84 36.96
C ILE A 12 -2.08 -19.36 35.52
N ILE A 13 -0.87 -19.60 35.01
CA ILE A 13 -0.68 -20.11 33.65
C ILE A 13 -1.32 -21.50 33.50
N ALA A 14 -1.09 -22.40 34.47
CA ALA A 14 -1.69 -23.73 34.47
C ALA A 14 -3.22 -23.68 34.51
N TYR A 15 -3.80 -22.79 35.33
CA TYR A 15 -5.24 -22.57 35.40
C TYR A 15 -5.82 -22.11 34.06
N PHE A 16 -5.15 -21.17 33.39
CA PHE A 16 -5.57 -20.67 32.08
C PHE A 16 -5.54 -21.75 30.99
N ILE A 17 -4.45 -22.54 30.95
CA ILE A 17 -4.32 -23.65 29.99
C ILE A 17 -5.40 -24.72 30.24
N TYR A 18 -5.68 -25.03 31.50
CA TYR A 18 -6.74 -25.96 31.88
C TYR A 18 -8.13 -25.46 31.46
N GLN A 19 -8.42 -24.18 31.68
CA GLN A 19 -9.71 -23.60 31.31
C GLN A 19 -9.89 -23.47 29.79
N ALA A 20 -8.82 -23.15 29.06
CA ALA A 20 -8.83 -23.12 27.60
C ALA A 20 -9.00 -24.52 27.00
N SER A 21 -8.42 -25.55 27.62
CA SER A 21 -8.50 -26.93 27.12
C SER A 21 -9.84 -27.61 27.45
N LYS A 22 -10.46 -27.28 28.59
CA LYS A 22 -11.77 -27.85 28.97
C LYS A 22 -12.93 -27.41 28.07
N LYS A 23 -12.86 -26.25 27.41
CA LYS A 23 -13.95 -25.73 26.56
C LYS A 23 -14.09 -26.44 25.19
N LYS A 24 -13.24 -27.41 24.85
CA LYS A 24 -13.27 -28.07 23.53
C LYS A 24 -14.11 -29.36 23.44
N LYS A 25 -14.92 -29.69 24.46
CA LYS A 25 -15.67 -30.97 24.47
C LYS A 25 -17.20 -30.90 24.60
N SER A 26 -17.82 -29.73 24.53
CA SER A 26 -19.28 -29.65 24.54
C SER A 26 -19.77 -28.32 23.97
N MET A 27 -20.06 -28.30 22.68
CA MET A 27 -21.05 -27.38 22.12
C MET A 27 -21.62 -27.99 20.83
N ASP A 28 -22.32 -29.11 20.98
CA ASP A 28 -23.48 -29.38 20.13
C ASP A 28 -24.49 -28.25 20.38
N VAL A 29 -24.69 -27.40 19.38
CA VAL A 29 -25.78 -26.43 19.38
C VAL A 29 -27.00 -27.15 18.79
N PRO A 30 -28.11 -27.26 19.52
CA PRO A 30 -29.32 -27.88 19.00
C PRO A 30 -29.94 -26.97 17.94
N ASP A 31 -30.42 -27.64 16.91
CA ASP A 31 -31.37 -27.18 15.91
C ASP A 31 -32.43 -26.23 16.51
N SER A 32 -32.55 -25.05 15.91
CA SER A 32 -33.64 -24.10 16.16
C SER A 32 -33.99 -23.46 14.84
N GLY A 33 -34.90 -24.13 14.13
CA GLY A 33 -36.19 -23.55 13.75
C GLY A 33 -36.15 -22.33 12.85
N GLU A 34 -36.59 -22.56 11.61
CA GLU A 34 -37.38 -21.62 10.79
C GLU A 34 -36.85 -20.18 10.73
N ASN A 35 -36.06 -19.88 9.69
CA ASN A 35 -36.18 -18.63 8.95
C ASN A 35 -35.40 -18.78 7.64
N GLN A 36 -36.08 -19.13 6.56
CA GLN A 36 -35.63 -18.76 5.22
C GLN A 36 -35.91 -17.26 5.04
N PRO A 37 -34.92 -16.40 4.77
CA PRO A 37 -35.17 -15.16 4.09
C PRO A 37 -34.89 -15.34 2.59
N GLN A 38 -35.85 -14.85 1.83
CA GLN A 38 -35.94 -14.83 0.36
C GLN A 38 -34.63 -14.46 -0.35
N ALA A 39 -34.45 -15.03 -1.55
CA ALA A 39 -33.34 -14.79 -2.44
C ALA A 39 -33.03 -13.29 -2.59
N PRO A 40 -31.74 -12.88 -2.56
CA PRO A 40 -31.37 -11.48 -2.66
C PRO A 40 -31.84 -10.90 -3.99
N GLN A 41 -32.61 -9.83 -3.92
CA GLN A 41 -32.97 -8.98 -5.06
C GLN A 41 -31.67 -8.62 -5.79
N LYS A 42 -31.61 -8.91 -7.09
CA LYS A 42 -30.50 -8.58 -8.00
C LYS A 42 -29.97 -7.19 -7.66
N GLY A 43 -28.81 -7.15 -7.00
CA GLY A 43 -28.09 -5.91 -6.76
C GLY A 43 -27.77 -5.26 -8.10
N LEU A 44 -27.70 -3.92 -8.08
CA LEU A 44 -27.27 -3.08 -9.20
C LEU A 44 -26.11 -3.77 -9.94
N THR A 45 -26.31 -4.02 -11.22
CA THR A 45 -25.30 -4.75 -12.00
C THR A 45 -24.05 -3.88 -12.13
N PHE A 46 -22.88 -4.50 -12.31
CA PHE A 46 -21.61 -3.77 -12.42
C PHE A 46 -21.63 -2.69 -13.52
N GLU A 47 -22.35 -2.94 -14.62
CA GLU A 47 -22.56 -1.94 -15.67
C GLU A 47 -23.33 -0.71 -15.18
N GLU A 48 -24.30 -0.91 -14.29
CA GLU A 48 -25.10 0.17 -13.72
C GLU A 48 -24.26 1.03 -12.77
N ILE A 49 -23.39 0.41 -11.97
CA ILE A 49 -22.42 1.10 -11.11
C ILE A 49 -21.39 1.87 -11.96
N LEU A 50 -20.87 1.28 -13.03
CA LEU A 50 -19.94 1.97 -13.94
C LEU A 50 -20.61 3.15 -14.65
N LYS A 51 -21.88 2.98 -15.04
CA LYS A 51 -22.69 4.05 -15.65
C LYS A 51 -22.95 5.18 -14.64
N GLU A 52 -23.21 4.85 -13.38
CA GLU A 52 -23.39 5.82 -12.30
C GLU A 52 -22.10 6.60 -12.01
N ILE A 53 -20.95 5.92 -11.91
CA ILE A 53 -19.64 6.57 -11.72
C ILE A 53 -19.32 7.51 -12.90
N ARG A 54 -19.60 7.08 -14.13
CA ARG A 54 -19.33 7.89 -15.33
C ARG A 54 -20.24 9.13 -15.39
N ASN A 55 -21.51 8.99 -15.01
CA ASN A 55 -22.46 10.11 -14.92
C ASN A 55 -22.11 11.08 -13.79
N ALA A 56 -21.61 10.59 -12.66
CA ALA A 56 -21.17 11.43 -11.55
C ALA A 56 -19.90 12.23 -11.89
N GLN A 57 -18.99 11.66 -12.68
CA GLN A 57 -17.77 12.33 -13.11
C GLN A 57 -17.98 13.27 -14.30
N ASN A 58 -18.88 12.93 -15.22
CA ASN A 58 -19.25 13.75 -16.37
C ASN A 58 -20.77 13.88 -16.42
N PRO A 59 -21.37 14.79 -15.63
CA PRO A 59 -22.79 15.07 -15.75
C PRO A 59 -23.06 15.46 -17.21
N PRO A 60 -24.04 14.83 -17.89
CA PRO A 60 -24.35 15.18 -19.26
C PRO A 60 -24.74 16.66 -19.29
N ALA A 61 -23.90 17.47 -19.92
CA ALA A 61 -24.20 18.86 -20.17
C ALA A 61 -25.56 18.91 -20.89
N ALA A 62 -26.45 19.76 -20.39
CA ALA A 62 -27.78 19.98 -20.97
C ALA A 62 -27.66 20.09 -22.49
N GLU A 63 -28.58 19.43 -23.21
CA GLU A 63 -28.63 19.38 -24.67
C GLU A 63 -28.62 20.79 -25.28
N THR A 64 -27.42 21.31 -25.53
CA THR A 64 -27.22 22.34 -26.54
C THR A 64 -27.31 21.65 -27.91
N PRO A 65 -28.17 22.13 -28.82
CA PRO A 65 -28.32 21.53 -30.13
C PRO A 65 -26.96 21.52 -30.85
N ARG A 66 -26.53 20.33 -31.28
CA ARG A 66 -25.27 20.17 -32.00
C ARG A 66 -25.30 20.99 -33.29
N PRO A 67 -24.27 21.80 -33.59
CA PRO A 67 -24.12 22.36 -34.93
C PRO A 67 -23.92 21.20 -35.94
N PRO A 68 -24.45 21.32 -37.17
CA PRO A 68 -24.35 20.27 -38.17
C PRO A 68 -22.89 19.97 -38.51
N MET A 69 -22.57 18.67 -38.60
CA MET A 69 -21.24 18.15 -38.91
C MET A 69 -20.80 18.66 -40.30
N PRO A 70 -19.62 19.28 -40.44
CA PRO A 70 -19.12 19.65 -41.76
C PRO A 70 -18.73 18.39 -42.54
N GLU A 71 -19.13 18.33 -43.82
CA GLU A 71 -18.81 17.24 -44.73
C GLU A 71 -17.29 17.04 -44.88
N PRO A 72 -16.80 15.80 -45.08
CA PRO A 72 -15.39 15.52 -45.23
C PRO A 72 -14.82 16.21 -46.48
N ALA A 73 -13.88 17.13 -46.27
CA ALA A 73 -13.16 17.80 -47.33
C ALA A 73 -12.39 16.77 -48.17
N ARG A 74 -12.70 16.69 -49.48
CA ARG A 74 -11.97 15.84 -50.43
C ARG A 74 -10.50 16.26 -50.49
N ALA A 75 -9.61 15.27 -50.44
CA ALA A 75 -8.17 15.49 -50.59
C ALA A 75 -7.86 16.13 -51.95
N ARG A 76 -7.20 17.28 -51.94
CA ARG A 76 -6.67 17.91 -53.15
C ARG A 76 -5.37 17.18 -53.55
N PRO A 77 -5.15 16.89 -54.84
CA PRO A 77 -3.88 16.33 -55.28
C PRO A 77 -2.74 17.33 -55.08
N ILE A 78 -1.60 16.82 -54.62
CA ILE A 78 -0.38 17.56 -54.35
C ILE A 78 0.20 18.07 -55.69
N PRO A 79 0.57 19.37 -55.82
CA PRO A 79 1.12 19.90 -57.06
C PRO A 79 2.49 19.27 -57.39
N PRO A 80 2.82 19.05 -58.67
CA PRO A 80 3.99 18.27 -59.11
C PRO A 80 5.35 18.97 -58.92
N ASN A 81 5.42 20.07 -58.17
CA ASN A 81 6.61 20.91 -58.08
C ASN A 81 7.19 20.96 -56.64
N PHE A 82 7.26 19.80 -56.00
CA PHE A 82 8.03 19.64 -54.76
C PHE A 82 9.51 19.40 -55.12
N PRO A 83 10.46 20.21 -54.62
CA PRO A 83 11.88 19.94 -54.83
C PRO A 83 12.27 18.65 -54.10
N GLU A 84 12.88 17.71 -54.83
CA GLU A 84 13.37 16.46 -54.26
C GLU A 84 14.37 16.73 -53.12
N ALA A 85 14.17 16.05 -51.99
CA ALA A 85 15.01 16.20 -50.81
C ALA A 85 16.44 15.72 -51.12
N LYS A 86 17.41 16.64 -51.08
CA LYS A 86 18.83 16.30 -51.22
C LYS A 86 19.24 15.41 -50.04
N VAL A 87 19.71 14.20 -50.36
CA VAL A 87 20.23 13.23 -49.39
C VAL A 87 21.45 13.84 -48.68
N GLN A 88 21.29 14.19 -47.41
CA GLN A 88 22.39 14.68 -46.60
C GLN A 88 23.33 13.51 -46.26
N GLN A 89 24.60 13.64 -46.63
CA GLN A 89 25.63 12.67 -46.26
C GLN A 89 25.84 12.72 -44.74
N LYS A 90 25.65 11.57 -44.07
CA LYS A 90 25.87 11.42 -42.63
C LYS A 90 27.37 11.60 -42.34
N LYS A 91 27.72 12.67 -41.63
CA LYS A 91 29.07 12.82 -41.07
C LYS A 91 29.30 11.73 -40.01
N ARG A 92 30.42 11.01 -40.09
CA ARG A 92 30.87 10.08 -39.05
C ARG A 92 31.16 10.90 -37.78
N PHE A 93 30.61 10.44 -36.66
CA PHE A 93 30.86 10.99 -35.33
C PHE A 93 32.28 10.58 -34.91
N GLU A 94 33.11 11.53 -34.48
CA GLU A 94 34.34 11.21 -33.75
C GLU A 94 33.98 10.97 -32.27
N PRO A 95 34.59 9.96 -31.62
CA PRO A 95 34.36 9.74 -30.20
C PRO A 95 35.01 10.89 -29.42
N VAL A 96 34.17 11.70 -28.78
CA VAL A 96 34.60 12.65 -27.75
C VAL A 96 34.97 11.81 -26.53
N GLU A 97 36.25 11.81 -26.14
CA GLU A 97 36.65 11.33 -24.81
C GLU A 97 36.11 12.34 -23.80
N GLU A 98 34.89 12.09 -23.33
CA GLU A 98 34.34 12.73 -22.15
C GLU A 98 35.15 12.21 -20.96
N VAL A 99 36.11 13.02 -20.51
CA VAL A 99 36.79 12.79 -19.23
C VAL A 99 35.72 12.96 -18.16
N ASP A 100 35.23 11.84 -17.64
CA ASP A 100 34.21 11.80 -16.61
C ASP A 100 34.81 12.35 -15.30
N ASP A 101 34.49 13.61 -15.00
CA ASP A 101 34.88 14.28 -13.76
C ASP A 101 34.45 13.45 -12.52
N GLU A 102 33.36 12.68 -12.64
CA GLU A 102 32.85 11.81 -11.58
C GLU A 102 33.76 10.59 -11.37
N ALA A 103 34.31 10.00 -12.43
CA ALA A 103 35.27 8.90 -12.32
C ALA A 103 36.56 9.33 -11.59
N THR A 104 37.02 10.56 -11.84
CA THR A 104 38.21 11.13 -11.17
C THR A 104 37.97 11.37 -9.67
N TYR A 105 36.74 11.71 -9.28
CA TYR A 105 36.39 11.98 -7.89
C TYR A 105 36.49 10.74 -6.98
N TYR A 106 36.29 9.54 -7.53
CA TYR A 106 36.33 8.28 -6.76
C TYR A 106 37.67 7.55 -6.80
N GLU A 107 38.63 7.97 -7.63
CA GLU A 107 39.93 7.30 -7.79
C GLU A 107 40.74 7.25 -6.46
N GLY A 108 40.53 8.22 -5.56
CA GLY A 108 41.15 8.28 -4.24
C GLY A 108 40.39 7.59 -3.10
N ALA A 109 39.12 7.20 -3.31
CA ALA A 109 38.27 6.68 -2.22
C ALA A 109 38.70 5.28 -1.73
N PHE A 110 39.39 4.52 -2.59
CA PHE A 110 39.90 3.18 -2.29
C PHE A 110 41.42 3.14 -2.06
N GLY A 111 42.10 4.29 -2.09
CA GLY A 111 43.57 4.41 -2.00
C GLY A 111 44.17 4.21 -0.60
N PHE A 112 43.43 3.64 0.36
CA PHE A 112 44.04 3.28 1.64
C PHE A 112 44.95 2.07 1.43
N PRO A 113 46.25 2.14 1.78
CA PRO A 113 47.11 0.98 1.67
C PRO A 113 46.53 -0.14 2.55
N ALA A 114 46.17 -1.25 1.91
CA ALA A 114 45.63 -2.47 2.49
C ALA A 114 46.63 -3.21 3.41
N LYS A 115 47.41 -2.49 4.22
CA LYS A 115 48.36 -3.04 5.19
C LYS A 115 47.79 -3.14 6.60
N ASN A 116 46.71 -2.42 6.90
CA ASN A 116 46.06 -2.47 8.20
C ASN A 116 44.61 -2.94 8.03
N ASN A 117 44.25 -4.03 8.69
CA ASN A 117 42.89 -4.53 8.72
C ASN A 117 41.95 -3.39 9.19
N PRO A 118 40.92 -3.02 8.41
CA PRO A 118 40.04 -1.89 8.76
C PRO A 118 39.37 -2.07 10.13
N TYR A 119 39.20 -3.32 10.56
CA TYR A 119 38.67 -3.70 11.87
C TYR A 119 39.58 -3.35 13.05
N GLN A 120 40.91 -3.30 12.88
CA GLN A 120 41.82 -2.96 13.99
C GLN A 120 41.72 -1.48 14.38
N SER A 121 41.40 -0.59 13.43
CA SER A 121 41.19 0.84 13.70
C SER A 121 39.90 1.12 14.49
N MET A 122 38.94 0.17 14.48
CA MET A 122 37.68 0.26 15.21
C MET A 122 37.72 -0.47 16.56
N ALA A 123 38.62 -1.45 16.73
CA ALA A 123 38.71 -2.25 17.96
C ALA A 123 39.01 -1.43 19.23
N ASN A 124 39.73 -0.32 19.09
CA ASN A 124 40.10 0.55 20.21
C ASN A 124 39.27 1.84 20.30
N LYS A 125 38.30 2.05 19.40
CA LYS A 125 37.40 3.19 19.49
C LYS A 125 36.28 2.85 20.47
N LYS A 126 36.33 3.47 21.65
CA LYS A 126 35.14 3.56 22.52
C LYS A 126 34.10 4.39 21.76
N PHE A 127 33.11 3.73 21.19
CA PHE A 127 31.97 4.43 20.61
C PHE A 127 31.33 5.27 21.72
N ALA A 128 31.20 6.58 21.49
CA ALA A 128 30.43 7.42 22.39
C ALA A 128 29.02 6.81 22.46
N GLU A 129 28.58 6.48 23.67
CA GLU A 129 27.24 5.93 23.89
C GLU A 129 26.24 6.88 23.22
N PRO A 130 25.39 6.39 22.30
CA PRO A 130 24.48 7.25 21.59
C PRO A 130 23.60 7.93 22.64
N GLN A 131 23.73 9.25 22.78
CA GLN A 131 22.78 10.01 23.55
C GLN A 131 21.47 9.98 22.78
N ILE A 132 20.66 8.96 23.07
CA ILE A 132 19.29 8.85 22.61
C ILE A 132 18.57 10.04 23.21
N LYS A 133 18.58 11.16 22.48
CA LYS A 133 17.74 12.31 22.77
C LYS A 133 16.33 11.77 22.78
N LYS A 134 15.75 11.62 23.98
CA LYS A 134 14.35 11.29 24.15
C LYS A 134 13.59 12.42 23.47
N THR A 135 13.15 12.19 22.23
CA THR A 135 12.27 13.11 21.54
C THR A 135 11.09 13.36 22.47
N PRO A 136 10.80 14.62 22.82
CA PRO A 136 9.80 14.90 23.82
C PRO A 136 8.45 14.43 23.28
N GLN A 137 7.78 13.59 24.06
CA GLN A 137 6.59 12.81 23.69
C GLN A 137 5.38 13.66 23.23
N TRP A 138 5.47 14.99 23.30
CA TRP A 138 4.37 15.90 22.99
C TRP A 138 4.09 16.08 21.50
N GLU A 139 4.97 15.61 20.59
CA GLU A 139 4.76 15.70 19.14
C GLU A 139 4.10 14.46 18.52
N SER A 140 3.56 13.52 19.30
CA SER A 140 2.72 12.48 18.71
C SER A 140 1.37 13.10 18.33
N SER A 141 1.28 13.65 17.12
CA SER A 141 0.01 13.99 16.49
C SER A 141 -0.98 12.83 16.70
N PRO A 142 -2.24 13.09 17.11
CA PRO A 142 -3.19 12.01 17.35
C PRO A 142 -3.27 11.15 16.10
N LYS A 143 -2.89 9.87 16.24
CA LYS A 143 -2.95 8.93 15.12
C LYS A 143 -4.40 8.91 14.65
N LYS A 144 -4.63 9.30 13.39
CA LYS A 144 -5.96 9.25 12.78
C LYS A 144 -6.43 7.80 12.80
N VAL A 145 -7.31 7.47 13.73
CA VAL A 145 -7.87 6.12 13.87
C VAL A 145 -8.95 5.96 12.80
N ASN A 146 -8.97 4.82 12.13
CA ASN A 146 -10.03 4.49 11.19
C ASN A 146 -11.34 4.31 11.97
N PRO A 147 -12.46 4.95 11.59
CA PRO A 147 -13.75 4.83 12.29
C PRO A 147 -14.20 3.38 12.47
N TYR A 148 -13.97 2.50 11.49
CA TYR A 148 -14.32 1.08 11.61
C TYR A 148 -13.49 0.33 12.66
N ALA A 149 -12.27 0.78 12.91
CA ALA A 149 -11.42 0.20 13.96
C ALA A 149 -11.90 0.58 15.37
N GLU A 150 -12.57 1.72 15.53
CA GLU A 150 -13.19 2.10 16.80
C GLU A 150 -14.42 1.22 17.06
N LEU A 151 -15.26 1.00 16.06
CA LEU A 151 -16.44 0.12 16.17
C LEU A 151 -16.06 -1.31 16.58
N LEU A 152 -14.96 -1.84 16.05
CA LEU A 152 -14.45 -3.18 16.38
C LEU A 152 -13.85 -3.28 17.79
N LYS A 153 -13.35 -2.18 18.35
CA LYS A 153 -12.71 -2.16 19.68
C LYS A 153 -13.68 -1.83 20.81
N ASN A 154 -14.77 -1.13 20.49
CA ASN A 154 -15.73 -0.67 21.48
C ASN A 154 -16.70 -1.80 21.88
N PRO A 155 -16.76 -2.20 23.17
CA PRO A 155 -17.62 -3.29 23.64
C PRO A 155 -19.12 -2.92 23.69
N LYS A 156 -19.46 -1.65 23.47
CA LYS A 156 -20.85 -1.19 23.38
C LYS A 156 -21.45 -1.41 21.99
N THR A 157 -20.60 -1.51 20.96
CA THR A 157 -20.97 -1.60 19.54
C THR A 157 -20.75 -3.00 18.99
N VAL A 158 -21.05 -4.04 19.77
CA VAL A 158 -20.78 -5.45 19.38
C VAL A 158 -21.51 -5.85 18.10
N ARG A 159 -22.77 -5.41 17.95
CA ARG A 159 -23.55 -5.72 16.74
C ARG A 159 -22.90 -5.13 15.48
N GLU A 160 -22.52 -3.87 15.55
CA GLU A 160 -21.85 -3.16 14.45
C GLU A 160 -20.46 -3.75 14.17
N ALA A 161 -19.72 -4.11 15.23
CA ALA A 161 -18.44 -4.80 15.12
C ALA A 161 -18.57 -6.12 14.36
N ILE A 162 -19.60 -6.92 14.65
CA ILE A 162 -19.85 -8.19 13.95
C ILE A 162 -20.09 -7.94 12.47
N ILE A 163 -20.95 -6.97 12.12
CA ILE A 163 -21.25 -6.62 10.72
C ILE A 163 -19.99 -6.18 9.99
N VAL A 164 -19.24 -5.23 10.56
CA VAL A 164 -17.98 -4.74 9.98
C VAL A 164 -16.97 -5.87 9.83
N SER A 165 -16.86 -6.77 10.81
CA SER A 165 -15.94 -7.90 10.74
C SER A 165 -16.31 -8.90 9.64
N GLU A 166 -17.60 -9.07 9.35
CA GLU A 166 -18.07 -9.95 8.29
C GLU A 166 -17.85 -9.34 6.90
N ILE A 167 -18.06 -8.02 6.75
CA ILE A 167 -17.76 -7.31 5.50
C ILE A 167 -16.26 -7.33 5.18
N LEU A 168 -15.41 -7.17 6.20
CA LEU A 168 -13.96 -7.17 6.05
C LEU A 168 -13.37 -8.58 5.87
N ARG A 169 -14.12 -9.65 6.14
CA ARG A 169 -13.65 -11.03 5.98
C ARG A 169 -13.74 -11.41 4.50
N PRO A 170 -12.61 -11.65 3.80
CA PRO A 170 -12.65 -12.04 2.40
C PRO A 170 -13.25 -13.45 2.25
N LYS A 171 -14.34 -13.56 1.50
CA LYS A 171 -15.06 -14.80 1.20
C LYS A 171 -14.49 -15.50 -0.04
N HIS A 172 -13.19 -15.83 -0.02
CA HIS A 172 -12.44 -16.50 -1.09
C HIS A 172 -11.68 -15.51 -1.98
N PHE A 173 -10.36 -15.55 -1.83
CA PHE A 173 -9.39 -15.22 -2.87
C PHE A 173 -8.87 -16.54 -3.43
#